data_AF-A0A419GHC4-F1
#
_entry.id   AF-A0A419GHC4-F1
#
_cell.length_a   1.000
_cell.length_b   1.000
_cell.length_c   1.000
_cell.angle_alpha   90.00
_cell.angle_beta   90.00
_cell.angle_gamma   90.00
#
_symmetry.space_group_name_H-M   'P 1'
#
loop_
_entity.id
_entity.type
_entity.pdbx_description
1 polymer ?
#
loop_
_entity_poly.entity_id
_entity_poly.type
_entity_poly.pdbx_seq_one_letter_code
_entity_poly.pdbx_strand_id
1 'polypeptide(L)'
;MKTWQQPGDSFLTVRKIRNVIDSIVKCVEEAKGFILIAILIVSVLGAVVGYKYYRYTQDDPQYCASCHLMKEAFTEWQKGKHRDIVCQSCHHLSILEQNQLLVTYVVQGNNKNFSQTHGREKPWQECRKCHVSEVSQGSVTLKKSYGHARHVFMQSLECKICHKGTVHDFHPNENACQDCHKDKGVHGIGMEAFSCLKCHSFSEKTPSMIPKDRCIKCHAGVITKAPMSNLLCHQCHKPHGKIKPASGSCLGECHSNEASVGQHGLHMKKGLSCLDCHKPHSWVIGKSRAPALCSKCHAPKDPKRFIY
;
A
#
# COMPACT_ATOMS: atom_id res chain seq x y z
N MET A 1 -64.19 56.64 -62.85
CA MET A 1 -63.49 55.64 -63.69
C MET A 1 -62.13 55.35 -63.06
N LYS A 2 -61.96 54.20 -62.41
CA LYS A 2 -60.64 53.72 -61.95
C LYS A 2 -60.27 52.53 -62.84
N THR A 3 -59.12 52.65 -63.49
CA THR A 3 -58.53 51.67 -64.40
C THR A 3 -57.98 50.49 -63.61
N TRP A 4 -58.30 49.28 -64.06
CA TRP A 4 -57.72 48.03 -63.56
C TRP A 4 -56.45 47.73 -64.35
N GLN A 5 -55.33 47.60 -63.65
CA GLN A 5 -54.02 47.23 -64.21
C GLN A 5 -53.84 45.71 -64.10
N GLN A 6 -53.48 45.06 -65.20
CA GLN A 6 -53.35 43.60 -65.31
C GLN A 6 -52.13 43.04 -64.55
N PRO A 7 -52.21 41.82 -63.98
CA PRO A 7 -51.07 41.16 -63.31
C PRO A 7 -50.23 40.36 -64.32
N GLY A 8 -49.35 41.04 -65.05
CA GLY A 8 -48.44 40.41 -66.05
C GLY A 8 -47.11 39.90 -65.49
N ASP A 9 -46.64 40.43 -64.34
CA ASP A 9 -45.26 40.23 -63.88
C ASP A 9 -45.04 39.06 -62.90
N SER A 10 -46.09 38.52 -62.27
CA SER A 10 -45.95 37.44 -61.28
C SER A 10 -45.68 36.06 -61.92
N PHE A 11 -46.21 35.80 -63.10
CA PHE A 11 -46.16 34.48 -63.75
C PHE A 11 -44.78 34.16 -64.37
N LEU A 12 -44.08 35.17 -64.88
CA LEU A 12 -42.71 35.06 -65.41
C LEU A 12 -41.70 34.76 -64.30
N THR A 13 -41.92 35.31 -63.11
CA THR A 13 -41.05 35.15 -61.94
C THR A 13 -41.13 33.73 -61.37
N VAL A 14 -42.33 33.15 -61.29
CA VAL A 14 -42.56 31.76 -60.84
C VAL A 14 -41.95 30.73 -61.82
N ARG A 15 -42.06 30.98 -63.14
CA ARG A 15 -41.49 30.09 -64.16
C ARG A 15 -39.96 30.08 -64.15
N LYS A 16 -39.32 31.24 -63.89
CA LYS A 16 -37.86 31.33 -63.69
C LYS A 16 -37.40 30.55 -62.46
N ILE A 17 -38.10 30.68 -61.34
CA ILE A 17 -37.78 29.96 -60.09
C ILE A 17 -37.89 28.45 -60.30
N ARG A 18 -38.96 27.98 -60.96
CA ARG A 18 -39.16 26.55 -61.25
C ARG A 18 -38.06 25.98 -62.16
N ASN A 19 -37.67 26.71 -63.21
CA ASN A 19 -36.59 26.26 -64.10
C ASN A 19 -35.22 26.19 -63.37
N VAL A 20 -34.97 27.08 -62.40
CA VAL A 20 -33.77 27.03 -61.57
C VAL A 20 -33.81 25.81 -60.65
N ILE A 21 -34.96 25.52 -60.04
CA ILE A 21 -35.17 24.34 -59.19
C ILE A 21 -34.98 23.05 -60.00
N ASP A 22 -35.59 22.94 -61.19
CA ASP A 22 -35.49 21.74 -62.04
C ASP A 22 -34.04 21.51 -62.53
N SER A 23 -33.30 22.59 -62.84
CA SER A 23 -31.86 22.49 -63.17
C SER A 23 -31.02 22.02 -61.97
N ILE A 24 -31.33 22.48 -60.75
CA ILE A 24 -30.64 22.04 -59.53
C ILE A 24 -30.94 20.57 -59.24
N VAL A 25 -32.20 20.14 -59.36
CA VAL A 25 -32.62 18.75 -59.16
C VAL A 25 -31.90 17.82 -60.13
N LYS A 26 -31.85 18.20 -61.42
CA LYS A 26 -31.18 17.40 -62.45
C LYS A 26 -29.66 17.31 -62.23
N CYS A 27 -29.03 18.39 -61.80
CA CYS A 27 -27.61 18.44 -61.45
C CYS A 27 -27.31 17.57 -60.21
N VAL A 28 -28.20 17.56 -59.21
CA VAL A 28 -28.11 16.68 -58.04
C VAL A 28 -28.33 15.21 -58.41
N GLU A 29 -29.22 14.90 -59.36
CA GLU A 29 -29.45 13.53 -59.86
C GLU A 29 -28.29 12.98 -60.68
N GLU A 30 -27.61 13.83 -61.46
CA GLU A 30 -26.38 13.47 -62.19
C GLU A 30 -25.19 13.33 -61.22
N ALA A 31 -25.13 14.14 -60.16
CA ALA A 31 -24.09 14.08 -59.13
C ALA A 31 -24.36 13.10 -57.99
N LYS A 32 -25.54 12.46 -57.91
CA LYS A 32 -25.96 11.62 -56.76
C LYS A 32 -24.96 10.52 -56.43
N GLY A 33 -24.35 9.89 -57.43
CA GLY A 33 -23.32 8.87 -57.24
C GLY A 33 -22.06 9.43 -56.60
N PHE A 34 -21.59 10.60 -57.06
CA PHE A 34 -20.45 11.30 -56.48
C PHE A 34 -20.74 11.82 -55.06
N ILE A 35 -21.95 12.32 -54.82
CA ILE A 35 -22.38 12.78 -53.48
C ILE A 35 -22.41 11.59 -52.51
N LEU A 36 -22.99 10.45 -52.90
CA LEU A 36 -23.03 9.25 -52.07
C LEU A 36 -21.62 8.71 -51.78
N ILE A 37 -20.73 8.70 -52.78
CA ILE A 37 -19.33 8.32 -52.61
C ILE A 37 -18.61 9.31 -51.68
N ALA A 38 -18.82 10.61 -51.82
CA ALA A 38 -18.22 11.62 -50.95
C ALA A 38 -18.71 11.47 -49.50
N ILE A 39 -20.01 11.24 -49.29
CA ILE A 39 -20.57 10.97 -47.96
C ILE A 39 -19.95 9.69 -47.38
N LEU A 40 -19.86 8.61 -48.17
CA LEU A 40 -19.23 7.36 -47.74
C LEU A 40 -17.77 7.59 -47.32
N ILE A 41 -16.99 8.30 -48.13
CA ILE A 41 -15.59 8.62 -47.85
C ILE A 41 -15.47 9.42 -46.56
N VAL A 42 -16.29 10.47 -46.38
CA VAL A 42 -16.29 11.29 -45.16
C VAL A 42 -16.71 10.48 -43.93
N SER A 43 -17.73 9.62 -44.05
CA SER A 43 -18.16 8.74 -42.95
C SER A 43 -17.06 7.74 -42.57
N VAL A 44 -16.41 7.12 -43.54
CA VAL A 44 -15.29 6.18 -43.29
C VAL A 44 -14.10 6.90 -42.67
N LEU A 45 -13.70 8.06 -43.20
CA LEU A 45 -12.65 8.89 -42.62
C LEU A 45 -12.99 9.30 -41.18
N GLY A 46 -14.23 9.75 -40.95
CA GLY A 46 -14.73 10.09 -39.62
C GLY A 46 -14.65 8.92 -38.65
N ALA A 47 -15.04 7.72 -39.07
CA ALA A 47 -14.94 6.51 -38.26
C ALA A 47 -13.48 6.13 -37.94
N VAL A 48 -12.59 6.19 -38.93
CA VAL A 48 -11.16 5.87 -38.76
C VAL A 48 -10.49 6.87 -37.81
N VAL A 49 -10.73 8.17 -38.00
CA VAL A 49 -10.18 9.23 -37.14
C VAL A 49 -10.76 9.12 -35.74
N GLY A 50 -12.08 8.92 -35.61
CA GLY A 50 -12.75 8.72 -34.33
C GLY A 50 -12.21 7.51 -33.57
N TYR A 51 -12.01 6.38 -34.24
CA TYR A 51 -11.42 5.18 -33.64
C TYR A 51 -9.98 5.40 -33.18
N LYS A 52 -9.14 6.05 -34.00
CA LYS A 52 -7.78 6.41 -33.62
C LYS A 52 -7.75 7.33 -32.40
N TYR A 53 -8.61 8.35 -32.38
CA TYR A 53 -8.73 9.27 -31.25
C TYR A 53 -9.20 8.56 -29.98
N TYR A 54 -10.19 7.68 -30.10
CA TYR A 54 -10.67 6.86 -28.99
C TYR A 54 -9.55 5.96 -28.42
N ARG A 55 -8.81 5.23 -29.27
CA ARG A 55 -7.68 4.42 -28.83
C ARG A 55 -6.58 5.24 -28.17
N TYR A 56 -6.29 6.43 -28.70
CA TYR A 56 -5.28 7.31 -28.12
C TYR A 56 -5.68 7.77 -26.70
N THR A 57 -6.95 8.09 -26.48
CA THR A 57 -7.40 8.55 -25.16
C THR A 57 -7.61 7.41 -24.16
N GLN A 58 -8.03 6.23 -24.62
CA GLN A 58 -8.42 5.11 -23.74
C GLN A 58 -7.36 4.01 -23.58
N ASP A 59 -6.50 3.79 -24.58
CA ASP A 59 -5.59 2.63 -24.62
C ASP A 59 -4.13 3.02 -24.90
N ASP A 60 -3.77 4.30 -24.75
CA ASP A 60 -2.40 4.79 -24.97
C ASP A 60 -1.92 5.63 -23.77
N PRO A 61 -0.86 5.20 -23.06
CA PRO A 61 -0.25 5.98 -21.97
C PRO A 61 0.28 7.35 -22.41
N GLN A 62 0.61 7.55 -23.69
CA GLN A 62 1.12 8.82 -24.19
C GLN A 62 0.12 9.96 -24.07
N TYR A 63 -1.18 9.68 -24.16
CA TYR A 63 -2.20 10.68 -23.92
C TYR A 63 -2.06 11.30 -22.52
N CYS A 64 -1.89 10.46 -21.48
CA CYS A 64 -1.69 10.94 -20.13
C CYS A 64 -0.32 11.62 -19.96
N ALA A 65 0.72 11.15 -20.63
CA ALA A 65 2.06 11.76 -20.61
C ALA A 65 2.09 13.16 -21.24
N SER A 66 1.13 13.51 -22.11
CA SER A 66 1.00 14.85 -22.68
C SER A 66 0.64 15.91 -21.63
N CYS A 67 0.07 15.50 -20.49
CA CYS A 67 -0.24 16.40 -19.39
C CYS A 67 1.00 16.62 -18.50
N HIS A 68 1.40 17.88 -18.32
CA HIS A 68 2.58 18.22 -17.50
C HIS A 68 2.49 17.72 -16.04
N LEU A 69 1.28 17.69 -15.46
CA LEU A 69 1.02 17.16 -14.11
C LEU A 69 1.31 15.66 -13.98
N MET A 70 1.36 14.93 -15.09
CA MET A 70 1.53 13.48 -15.11
C MET A 70 2.99 13.04 -15.26
N LYS A 71 3.92 13.96 -15.49
CA LYS A 71 5.32 13.64 -15.81
C LYS A 71 6.02 12.78 -14.75
N GLU A 72 5.88 13.14 -13.47
CA GLU A 72 6.47 12.38 -12.36
C GLU A 72 5.83 11.00 -12.25
N ALA A 73 4.50 10.95 -12.25
CA ALA A 73 3.73 9.72 -12.18
C ALA A 73 4.07 8.76 -13.34
N PHE A 74 4.16 9.27 -14.56
CA PHE A 74 4.55 8.49 -15.74
C PHE A 74 5.97 7.92 -15.62
N THR A 75 6.91 8.72 -15.09
CA THR A 75 8.28 8.27 -14.84
C THR A 75 8.34 7.11 -13.84
N GLU A 76 7.59 7.20 -12.74
CA GLU A 76 7.53 6.13 -11.73
C GLU A 76 6.83 4.88 -12.26
N TRP A 77 5.77 5.03 -13.06
CA TRP A 77 5.14 3.92 -13.78
C TRP A 77 6.14 3.20 -14.71
N GLN A 78 6.93 3.92 -15.50
CA GLN A 78 7.94 3.35 -16.41
C GLN A 78 9.02 2.54 -15.67
N LYS A 79 9.42 2.98 -14.47
CA LYS A 79 10.39 2.26 -13.63
C LYS A 79 9.75 1.06 -12.90
N GLY A 80 8.44 1.14 -12.66
CA GLY A 80 7.69 0.19 -11.85
C GLY A 80 7.48 -1.18 -12.51
N LYS A 81 6.92 -2.11 -11.72
CA LYS A 81 6.56 -3.46 -12.17
C LYS A 81 5.33 -3.50 -13.08
N HIS A 82 4.59 -2.40 -13.18
CA HIS A 82 3.37 -2.28 -13.99
C HIS A 82 3.57 -1.45 -15.26
N ARG A 83 4.82 -1.21 -15.69
CA ARG A 83 5.13 -0.44 -16.91
C ARG A 83 4.56 -1.01 -18.21
N ASP A 84 4.14 -2.28 -18.19
CA ASP A 84 3.53 -2.96 -19.33
C ASP A 84 1.99 -2.91 -19.27
N ILE A 85 1.42 -2.23 -18.27
CA ILE A 85 -0.03 -2.03 -18.09
C ILE A 85 -0.35 -0.57 -18.42
N VAL A 86 -1.33 -0.34 -19.30
CA VAL A 86 -1.74 1.02 -19.69
C VAL A 86 -2.39 1.77 -18.51
N CYS A 87 -2.16 3.08 -18.43
CA CYS A 87 -2.61 3.90 -17.30
C CYS A 87 -4.12 3.78 -17.05
N GLN A 88 -4.89 3.72 -18.14
CA GLN A 88 -6.35 3.66 -18.16
C GLN A 88 -6.92 2.37 -17.58
N SER A 89 -6.14 1.28 -17.53
CA SER A 89 -6.54 0.05 -16.85
C SER A 89 -6.73 0.24 -15.34
N CYS A 90 -6.05 1.25 -14.75
CA CYS A 90 -6.21 1.61 -13.34
C CYS A 90 -6.95 2.96 -13.18
N HIS A 91 -6.74 3.89 -14.11
CA HIS A 91 -7.36 5.20 -14.15
C HIS A 91 -8.42 5.26 -15.25
N HIS A 92 -9.54 4.56 -15.02
CA HIS A 92 -10.65 4.59 -15.96
C HIS A 92 -11.38 5.93 -15.90
N LEU A 93 -11.43 6.65 -17.02
CA LEU A 93 -12.26 7.84 -17.20
C LEU A 93 -13.11 7.69 -18.46
N SER A 94 -14.40 7.95 -18.34
CA SER A 94 -15.27 8.07 -19.50
C SER A 94 -14.88 9.27 -20.37
N ILE A 95 -15.21 9.22 -21.66
CA ILE A 95 -14.98 10.34 -22.59
C ILE A 95 -15.61 11.64 -22.09
N LEU A 96 -16.78 11.57 -21.43
CA LEU A 96 -17.44 12.74 -20.86
C LEU A 96 -16.62 13.35 -19.73
N GLU A 97 -16.12 12.53 -18.80
CA GLU A 97 -15.28 12.99 -17.69
C GLU A 97 -13.98 13.61 -18.22
N GLN A 98 -13.33 12.96 -19.21
CA GLN A 98 -12.11 13.49 -19.85
C GLN A 98 -12.34 14.85 -20.52
N ASN A 99 -13.49 15.03 -21.19
CA ASN A 99 -13.83 16.31 -21.79
C ASN A 99 -14.17 17.37 -20.73
N GLN A 100 -14.84 17.00 -19.65
CA GLN A 100 -15.10 17.91 -18.51
C GLN A 100 -13.81 18.39 -17.86
N LEU A 101 -12.84 17.49 -17.70
CA LEU A 101 -11.47 17.79 -17.28
C LEU A 101 -10.79 18.82 -18.19
N LEU A 102 -10.79 18.57 -19.50
CA LEU A 102 -10.19 19.46 -20.48
C LEU A 102 -10.87 20.84 -20.49
N VAL A 103 -12.20 20.88 -20.54
CA VAL A 103 -12.98 22.12 -20.54
C VAL A 103 -12.74 22.90 -19.25
N THR A 104 -12.72 22.22 -18.10
CA THR A 104 -12.48 22.90 -16.83
C THR A 104 -11.08 23.48 -16.76
N TYR A 105 -10.06 22.75 -17.23
CA TYR A 105 -8.70 23.27 -17.32
C TYR A 105 -8.61 24.53 -18.21
N VAL A 106 -9.27 24.52 -19.36
CA VAL A 106 -9.29 25.66 -20.30
C VAL A 106 -10.06 26.86 -19.73
N VAL A 107 -11.19 26.63 -19.05
CA VAL A 107 -12.10 27.69 -18.58
C VAL A 107 -11.70 28.26 -17.22
N GLN A 108 -11.35 27.41 -16.25
CA GLN A 108 -11.05 27.83 -14.87
C GLN A 108 -9.56 28.09 -14.65
N GLY A 109 -8.68 27.69 -15.57
CA GLY A 109 -7.24 27.86 -15.46
C GLY A 109 -6.67 27.19 -14.19
N ASN A 110 -5.58 27.73 -13.68
CA ASN A 110 -4.80 27.18 -12.55
C ASN A 110 -5.45 27.47 -11.17
N ASN A 111 -6.77 27.40 -11.06
CA ASN A 111 -7.49 27.69 -9.83
C ASN A 111 -7.26 26.54 -8.82
N LYS A 112 -6.50 26.82 -7.76
CA LYS A 112 -6.08 25.86 -6.71
C LYS A 112 -7.25 25.18 -5.98
N ASN A 113 -8.47 25.69 -6.12
CA ASN A 113 -9.66 25.15 -5.47
C ASN A 113 -10.31 23.98 -6.24
N PHE A 114 -9.77 23.61 -7.41
CA PHE A 114 -10.28 22.50 -8.16
C PHE A 114 -9.68 21.17 -7.66
N SER A 115 -10.27 20.62 -6.61
CA SER A 115 -10.02 19.25 -6.19
C SER A 115 -10.75 18.28 -7.13
N GLN A 116 -10.21 18.07 -8.33
CA GLN A 116 -10.64 16.93 -9.13
C GLN A 116 -9.93 15.67 -8.66
N THR A 117 -10.73 14.69 -8.27
CA THR A 117 -10.35 13.32 -7.95
C THR A 117 -9.94 12.54 -9.21
N HIS A 118 -9.11 13.14 -10.08
CA HIS A 118 -8.61 12.64 -11.36
C HIS A 118 -8.29 11.14 -11.30
N GLY A 119 -9.22 10.30 -11.73
CA GLY A 119 -9.08 8.85 -11.69
C GLY A 119 -8.67 8.27 -10.32
N ARG A 120 -8.91 8.97 -9.19
CA ARG A 120 -8.41 8.60 -7.85
C ARG A 120 -9.40 7.81 -7.00
N GLU A 121 -10.69 7.84 -7.29
CA GLU A 121 -11.67 7.18 -6.43
C GLU A 121 -11.70 5.66 -6.57
N LYS A 122 -11.17 5.09 -7.67
CA LYS A 122 -11.32 3.68 -8.00
C LYS A 122 -10.06 2.84 -8.32
N PRO A 123 -8.80 3.35 -8.39
CA PRO A 123 -7.66 2.50 -8.76
C PRO A 123 -7.50 1.24 -7.91
N TRP A 124 -7.85 1.32 -6.63
CA TRP A 124 -7.75 0.19 -5.68
C TRP A 124 -8.70 -0.96 -6.01
N GLN A 125 -9.88 -0.66 -6.55
CA GLN A 125 -10.78 -1.69 -7.05
C GLN A 125 -10.24 -2.31 -8.32
N GLU A 126 -9.60 -1.50 -9.18
CA GLU A 126 -8.95 -1.96 -10.41
C GLU A 126 -7.78 -2.92 -10.13
N CYS A 127 -7.03 -2.72 -9.03
CA CYS A 127 -6.01 -3.67 -8.59
C CYS A 127 -6.57 -5.09 -8.47
N ARG A 128 -7.81 -5.23 -7.95
CA ARG A 128 -8.45 -6.53 -7.76
C ARG A 128 -8.74 -7.22 -9.09
N LYS A 129 -8.95 -6.52 -10.20
CA LYS A 129 -9.25 -7.17 -11.50
C LYS A 129 -8.13 -8.10 -11.95
N CYS A 130 -6.87 -7.70 -11.74
CA CYS A 130 -5.71 -8.52 -12.07
C CYS A 130 -5.23 -9.35 -10.87
N HIS A 131 -5.31 -8.81 -9.66
CA HIS A 131 -4.85 -9.49 -8.44
C HIS A 131 -5.89 -10.40 -7.78
N VAL A 132 -7.06 -10.62 -8.39
CA VAL A 132 -8.18 -11.38 -7.79
C VAL A 132 -7.76 -12.76 -7.32
N SER A 133 -6.88 -13.46 -8.05
CA SER A 133 -6.47 -14.83 -7.69
C SER A 133 -5.53 -14.85 -6.48
N GLU A 134 -4.62 -13.87 -6.38
CA GLU A 134 -3.75 -13.74 -5.20
C GLU A 134 -4.52 -13.24 -3.98
N VAL A 135 -5.49 -12.36 -4.22
CA VAL A 135 -6.43 -11.80 -3.24
C VAL A 135 -7.38 -12.90 -2.74
N SER A 136 -8.24 -13.47 -3.58
CA SER A 136 -9.25 -14.46 -3.18
C SER A 136 -8.72 -15.72 -2.48
N GLN A 137 -7.46 -16.10 -2.73
CA GLN A 137 -6.90 -17.36 -2.23
C GLN A 137 -6.12 -17.25 -0.91
N GLY A 138 -6.06 -16.09 -0.25
CA GLY A 138 -5.40 -16.01 1.06
C GLY A 138 -3.94 -16.46 1.03
N SER A 139 -3.28 -16.31 -0.12
CA SER A 139 -2.41 -17.39 -0.55
C SER A 139 -1.05 -17.39 0.16
N VAL A 140 -0.16 -18.38 -0.07
CA VAL A 140 1.02 -18.67 0.79
C VAL A 140 2.44 -18.61 0.09
N THR A 141 3.07 -17.43 -0.13
CA THR A 141 4.40 -17.04 -0.73
C THR A 141 4.69 -15.50 -0.51
N LEU A 142 5.71 -14.85 -1.10
CA LEU A 142 6.06 -13.42 -0.86
C LEU A 142 4.92 -12.37 -1.02
N LYS A 143 3.85 -12.70 -1.77
CA LYS A 143 2.65 -11.85 -1.97
C LYS A 143 1.41 -12.38 -1.25
N LYS A 144 1.66 -13.30 -0.34
CA LYS A 144 0.78 -14.41 -0.08
C LYS A 144 1.05 -14.79 1.39
N SER A 145 0.41 -14.04 2.27
CA SER A 145 0.77 -14.01 3.67
C SER A 145 -0.43 -14.04 4.59
N TYR A 146 -0.19 -14.51 5.82
CA TYR A 146 -1.21 -14.50 6.87
C TYR A 146 -1.71 -13.08 7.16
N GLY A 147 -0.83 -12.08 7.03
CA GLY A 147 -1.16 -10.67 7.13
C GLY A 147 -2.25 -10.26 6.13
N HIS A 148 -2.02 -10.45 4.82
CA HIS A 148 -3.02 -10.15 3.81
C HIS A 148 -4.27 -11.02 3.96
N ALA A 149 -4.11 -12.30 4.32
CA ALA A 149 -5.23 -13.21 4.49
C ALA A 149 -6.25 -12.71 5.52
N ARG A 150 -5.75 -12.34 6.70
CA ARG A 150 -6.59 -11.85 7.79
C ARG A 150 -7.15 -10.46 7.50
N HIS A 151 -6.32 -9.53 7.04
CA HIS A 151 -6.73 -8.12 6.94
C HIS A 151 -7.51 -7.83 5.66
N VAL A 152 -7.08 -8.35 4.51
CA VAL A 152 -7.71 -8.04 3.22
C VAL A 152 -8.90 -8.96 2.93
N PHE A 153 -8.83 -10.26 3.27
CA PHE A 153 -9.91 -11.20 2.90
C PHE A 153 -10.90 -11.44 4.03
N MET A 154 -10.42 -11.76 5.23
CA MET A 154 -11.34 -12.03 6.35
C MET A 154 -11.98 -10.74 6.89
N GLN A 155 -11.26 -9.62 6.84
CA GLN A 155 -11.74 -8.32 7.35
C GLN A 155 -12.12 -7.33 6.24
N SER A 156 -11.97 -7.70 4.97
CA SER A 156 -12.35 -6.87 3.81
C SER A 156 -11.72 -5.46 3.81
N LEU A 157 -10.49 -5.31 4.30
CA LEU A 157 -9.79 -4.02 4.30
C LEU A 157 -9.28 -3.68 2.91
N GLU A 158 -9.49 -2.42 2.50
CA GLU A 158 -9.01 -1.88 1.23
C GLU A 158 -7.48 -1.69 1.25
N CYS A 159 -6.81 -1.95 0.12
CA CYS A 159 -5.34 -1.93 0.03
C CYS A 159 -4.73 -0.58 0.44
N LYS A 160 -5.45 0.53 0.17
CA LYS A 160 -5.05 1.91 0.49
C LYS A 160 -4.89 2.20 1.97
N ILE A 161 -5.46 1.36 2.83
CA ILE A 161 -5.34 1.49 4.28
C ILE A 161 -3.90 1.18 4.68
N CYS A 162 -3.31 0.14 4.09
CA CYS A 162 -1.98 -0.31 4.43
C CYS A 162 -0.90 0.13 3.44
N HIS A 163 -1.24 0.46 2.19
CA HIS A 163 -0.30 0.92 1.18
C HIS A 163 -0.47 2.40 0.89
N LYS A 164 0.65 3.12 0.79
CA LYS A 164 0.64 4.51 0.35
C LYS A 164 0.12 4.57 -1.09
N GLY A 165 -0.80 5.50 -1.32
CA GLY A 165 -1.56 5.63 -2.56
C GLY A 165 -1.12 6.73 -3.50
N THR A 166 -0.15 7.52 -3.08
CA THR A 166 0.30 8.69 -3.82
C THR A 166 1.33 8.25 -4.86
N VAL A 167 1.06 8.62 -6.12
CA VAL A 167 2.05 8.74 -7.22
C VAL A 167 2.83 7.47 -7.59
N HIS A 168 2.11 6.37 -7.87
CA HIS A 168 2.71 5.11 -8.37
C HIS A 168 3.80 4.49 -7.47
N ASP A 169 3.89 4.94 -6.22
CA ASP A 169 4.82 4.47 -5.20
C ASP A 169 4.10 3.50 -4.24
N PHE A 170 3.99 2.23 -4.65
CA PHE A 170 3.25 1.22 -3.90
C PHE A 170 4.11 0.56 -2.82
N HIS A 171 4.28 1.24 -1.69
CA HIS A 171 4.93 0.70 -0.50
C HIS A 171 3.98 0.66 0.70
N PRO A 172 4.12 -0.32 1.61
CA PRO A 172 3.38 -0.32 2.86
C PRO A 172 3.62 0.98 3.64
N ASN A 173 2.53 1.60 4.09
CA ASN A 173 2.57 2.59 5.13
C ASN A 173 2.86 1.90 6.47
N GLU A 174 4.11 1.94 6.90
CA GLU A 174 4.56 1.28 8.13
C GLU A 174 3.83 1.74 9.39
N ASN A 175 3.26 2.95 9.37
CA ASN A 175 2.51 3.52 10.49
C ASN A 175 1.03 3.08 10.51
N ALA A 176 0.49 2.56 9.39
CA ALA A 176 -0.92 2.18 9.29
C ALA A 176 -1.33 1.09 10.29
N CYS A 177 -0.39 0.29 10.76
CA CYS A 177 -0.67 -0.74 11.77
C CYS A 177 -1.21 -0.11 13.07
N GLN A 178 -0.71 1.05 13.47
CA GLN A 178 -1.08 1.70 14.74
C GLN A 178 -2.46 2.35 14.71
N ASP A 179 -3.00 2.64 13.52
CA ASP A 179 -4.36 3.17 13.37
C ASP A 179 -5.42 2.23 13.97
N CYS A 180 -5.15 0.91 13.90
CA CYS A 180 -5.98 -0.13 14.52
C CYS A 180 -5.34 -0.78 15.76
N HIS A 181 -4.01 -0.97 15.79
CA HIS A 181 -3.28 -1.65 16.86
C HIS A 181 -2.60 -0.68 17.84
N LYS A 182 -3.40 0.17 18.48
CA LYS A 182 -2.93 1.26 19.36
C LYS A 182 -2.11 0.79 20.57
N ASP A 183 -2.33 -0.44 21.02
CA ASP A 183 -1.65 -1.04 22.19
C ASP A 183 -0.40 -1.85 21.83
N LYS A 184 -0.04 -1.94 20.54
CA LYS A 184 1.07 -2.78 20.05
C LYS A 184 2.35 -2.01 19.78
N GLY A 185 2.52 -0.85 20.39
CA GLY A 185 3.79 -0.14 20.40
C GLY A 185 4.91 -1.02 20.95
N VAL A 186 6.09 -0.94 20.33
CA VAL A 186 7.31 -1.54 20.89
C VAL A 186 7.92 -0.55 21.88
N HIS A 187 8.16 -1.01 23.10
CA HIS A 187 8.78 -0.19 24.13
C HIS A 187 10.29 -0.44 24.15
N GLY A 188 11.08 0.44 24.75
CA GLY A 188 12.51 0.21 24.98
C GLY A 188 13.43 1.14 24.20
N ILE A 189 14.56 1.48 24.83
CA ILE A 189 15.52 2.46 24.34
C ILE A 189 15.98 2.07 22.92
N GLY A 190 15.74 2.96 21.97
CA GLY A 190 16.10 2.78 20.56
C GLY A 190 15.08 2.01 19.72
N MET A 191 14.05 1.38 20.30
CA MET A 191 13.04 0.63 19.53
C MET A 191 11.84 1.47 19.06
N GLU A 192 11.64 2.66 19.63
CA GLU A 192 10.48 3.54 19.39
C GLU A 192 10.35 4.04 17.94
N ALA A 193 11.47 4.11 17.20
CA ALA A 193 11.50 4.56 15.81
C ALA A 193 11.39 3.42 14.77
N PHE A 194 11.28 2.16 15.21
CA PHE A 194 11.23 1.03 14.29
C PHE A 194 9.81 0.72 13.82
N SER A 195 9.67 0.59 12.51
CA SER A 195 8.49 0.03 11.88
C SER A 195 8.18 -1.39 12.35
N CYS A 196 6.90 -1.68 12.51
CA CYS A 196 6.39 -3.01 12.83
C CYS A 196 6.93 -4.08 11.85
N LEU A 197 7.14 -3.70 10.58
CA LEU A 197 7.56 -4.60 9.50
C LEU A 197 9.02 -5.07 9.60
N LYS A 198 9.84 -4.39 10.42
CA LYS A 198 11.22 -4.83 10.71
C LYS A 198 11.24 -6.13 11.52
N CYS A 199 10.21 -6.31 12.33
CA CYS A 199 10.03 -7.44 13.22
C CYS A 199 9.02 -8.44 12.64
N HIS A 200 7.87 -7.95 12.18
CA HIS A 200 6.79 -8.75 11.61
C HIS A 200 6.87 -8.78 10.08
N SER A 201 7.12 -9.95 9.51
CA SER A 201 6.92 -10.12 8.07
C SER A 201 5.44 -10.27 7.76
N PHE A 202 4.83 -9.17 7.34
CA PHE A 202 3.47 -9.18 6.83
C PHE A 202 3.33 -10.01 5.56
N SER A 203 4.43 -10.38 4.89
CA SER A 203 4.52 -11.11 3.61
C SER A 203 4.94 -12.59 3.72
N GLU A 204 5.18 -13.11 4.93
CA GLU A 204 5.70 -14.48 5.12
C GLU A 204 4.65 -15.49 5.59
N LYS A 205 4.98 -16.78 5.44
CA LYS A 205 4.20 -17.93 5.94
C LYS A 205 4.37 -18.16 7.44
N THR A 206 4.62 -17.14 8.24
CA THR A 206 4.95 -17.35 9.65
C THR A 206 3.73 -17.11 10.53
N PRO A 207 3.30 -18.11 11.33
CA PRO A 207 2.21 -17.96 12.27
C PRO A 207 2.66 -17.07 13.43
N SER A 208 2.35 -15.78 13.31
CA SER A 208 2.29 -14.74 14.35
C SER A 208 3.51 -14.44 15.24
N MET A 209 4.51 -15.32 15.39
CA MET A 209 5.67 -15.10 16.26
C MET A 209 6.97 -14.99 15.47
N ILE A 210 7.76 -13.99 15.86
CA ILE A 210 9.03 -13.61 15.26
C ILE A 210 10.07 -14.70 15.56
N PRO A 211 10.72 -15.29 14.55
CA PRO A 211 11.75 -16.30 14.79
C PRO A 211 12.98 -15.68 15.48
N LYS A 212 13.68 -16.51 16.27
CA LYS A 212 14.83 -16.09 17.08
C LYS A 212 15.92 -15.39 16.26
N ASP A 213 16.12 -15.79 15.00
CA ASP A 213 17.12 -15.21 14.11
C ASP A 213 16.89 -13.71 13.86
N ARG A 214 15.63 -13.25 13.82
CA ARG A 214 15.32 -11.82 13.65
C ARG A 214 15.76 -10.99 14.84
N CYS A 215 15.66 -11.52 16.05
CA CYS A 215 16.12 -10.82 17.26
C CYS A 215 17.65 -10.66 17.23
N ILE A 216 18.39 -11.73 16.94
CA ILE A 216 19.86 -11.72 17.00
C ILE A 216 20.52 -10.97 15.84
N LYS A 217 19.80 -10.71 14.74
CA LYS A 217 20.28 -9.82 13.65
C LYS A 217 20.61 -8.42 14.15
N CYS A 218 19.86 -7.91 15.13
CA CYS A 218 20.15 -6.64 15.79
C CYS A 218 20.81 -6.85 17.16
N HIS A 219 20.42 -7.87 17.92
CA HIS A 219 20.97 -8.19 19.24
C HIS A 219 22.18 -9.13 19.17
N ALA A 220 23.19 -8.78 18.37
CA ALA A 220 24.37 -9.62 18.13
C ALA A 220 25.21 -9.88 19.40
N GLY A 221 25.12 -9.03 20.42
CA GLY A 221 25.84 -9.17 21.69
C GLY A 221 25.24 -10.18 22.68
N VAL A 222 24.12 -10.83 22.34
CA VAL A 222 23.50 -11.83 23.23
C VAL A 222 24.30 -13.13 23.21
N ILE A 223 24.55 -13.70 24.40
CA ILE A 223 25.24 -14.98 24.54
C ILE A 223 24.34 -16.10 24.01
N THR A 224 24.77 -16.75 22.94
CA THR A 224 24.04 -17.85 22.27
C THR A 224 24.40 -19.23 22.80
N LYS A 225 25.38 -19.32 23.72
CA LYS A 225 25.83 -20.54 24.39
C LYS A 225 25.68 -20.43 25.91
N ALA A 226 24.45 -20.42 26.38
CA ALA A 226 24.08 -20.37 27.80
C ALA A 226 22.89 -21.30 28.09
N PRO A 227 22.59 -21.62 29.36
CA PRO A 227 21.53 -22.56 29.71
C PRO A 227 20.16 -22.19 29.11
N MET A 228 19.87 -20.90 28.99
CA MET A 228 18.61 -20.40 28.43
C MET A 228 18.66 -20.17 26.90
N SER A 229 19.78 -20.43 26.24
CA SER A 229 19.93 -20.09 24.81
C SER A 229 19.05 -20.93 23.88
N ASN A 230 18.55 -22.09 24.31
CA ASN A 230 17.61 -22.90 23.53
C ASN A 230 16.15 -22.43 23.65
N LEU A 231 15.86 -21.52 24.58
CA LEU A 231 14.54 -20.93 24.72
C LEU A 231 14.31 -19.86 23.65
N LEU A 232 13.05 -19.68 23.28
CA LEU A 232 12.62 -18.58 22.41
C LEU A 232 12.66 -17.28 23.22
N CYS A 233 13.23 -16.21 22.64
CA CYS A 233 13.38 -14.92 23.33
C CYS A 233 12.05 -14.42 23.89
N HIS A 234 10.94 -14.65 23.17
CA HIS A 234 9.62 -14.18 23.56
C HIS A 234 9.00 -14.93 24.76
N GLN A 235 9.62 -16.00 25.24
CA GLN A 235 9.19 -16.68 26.47
C GLN A 235 9.45 -15.78 27.68
N CYS A 236 10.54 -15.02 27.68
CA CYS A 236 10.89 -14.09 28.75
C CYS A 236 10.64 -12.61 28.37
N HIS A 237 10.96 -12.23 27.13
CA HIS A 237 10.79 -10.86 26.64
C HIS A 237 9.43 -10.69 25.96
N LYS A 238 8.64 -9.67 26.33
CA LYS A 238 7.40 -9.34 25.62
C LYS A 238 7.59 -8.00 24.88
N PRO A 239 7.89 -7.99 23.57
CA PRO A 239 8.23 -6.76 22.82
C PRO A 239 7.15 -5.67 22.83
N HIS A 240 5.87 -6.06 22.84
CA HIS A 240 4.72 -5.15 22.94
C HIS A 240 4.26 -4.91 24.39
N GLY A 241 5.06 -5.32 25.38
CA GLY A 241 4.69 -5.24 26.78
C GLY A 241 5.93 -5.23 27.65
N LYS A 242 6.00 -6.15 28.62
CA LYS A 242 7.12 -6.22 29.54
C LYS A 242 8.37 -6.85 28.88
N ILE A 243 9.24 -5.99 28.38
CA ILE A 243 10.50 -6.43 27.73
C ILE A 243 11.50 -6.94 28.76
N LYS A 244 11.67 -6.26 29.88
CA LYS A 244 12.63 -6.70 30.91
C LYS A 244 11.93 -7.66 31.88
N PRO A 245 12.33 -8.95 31.94
CA PRO A 245 11.79 -9.85 32.95
C PRO A 245 12.17 -9.34 34.35
N ALA A 246 11.29 -9.55 35.32
CA ALA A 246 11.60 -9.29 36.72
C ALA A 246 12.16 -10.56 37.37
N SER A 247 12.81 -10.45 38.53
CA SER A 247 13.31 -11.61 39.28
C SER A 247 12.21 -12.65 39.56
N GLY A 248 10.99 -12.19 39.85
CA GLY A 248 9.83 -13.08 40.02
C GLY A 248 9.35 -13.77 38.75
N SER A 249 9.71 -13.27 37.55
CA SER A 249 9.37 -13.93 36.27
C SER A 249 10.12 -15.25 36.10
N CYS A 250 11.19 -15.48 36.85
CA CYS A 250 11.95 -16.72 36.84
C CYS A 250 11.33 -17.77 37.78
N LEU A 251 10.82 -17.31 38.94
CA LEU A 251 10.45 -18.14 40.10
C LEU A 251 9.06 -18.80 40.01
N GLY A 252 8.60 -19.17 38.82
CA GLY A 252 7.28 -19.79 38.62
C GLY A 252 7.32 -20.95 37.65
N GLU A 253 7.46 -20.62 36.36
CA GLU A 253 7.33 -21.60 35.28
C GLU A 253 8.51 -22.59 35.17
N CYS A 254 9.73 -22.14 35.52
CA CYS A 254 10.94 -22.93 35.32
C CYS A 254 11.82 -23.08 36.56
N HIS A 255 11.91 -22.05 37.42
CA HIS A 255 12.81 -22.04 38.58
C HIS A 255 12.03 -22.03 39.91
N SER A 256 11.39 -23.14 40.26
CA SER A 256 10.55 -23.24 41.46
C SER A 256 11.33 -23.44 42.76
N ASN A 257 12.54 -24.01 42.70
CA ASN A 257 13.25 -24.52 43.88
C ASN A 257 14.50 -23.70 44.23
N GLU A 258 14.90 -22.77 43.36
CA GLU A 258 16.14 -22.02 43.42
C GLU A 258 16.18 -21.10 44.65
N ALA A 259 15.03 -20.61 45.10
CA ALA A 259 14.93 -19.84 46.33
C ALA A 259 15.27 -20.66 47.59
N SER A 260 15.11 -21.99 47.52
CA SER A 260 15.25 -22.92 48.64
C SER A 260 16.60 -23.63 48.69
N VAL A 261 17.48 -23.43 47.70
CA VAL A 261 18.79 -24.08 47.66
C VAL A 261 19.90 -23.18 48.21
N GLY A 262 20.81 -23.77 48.99
CA GLY A 262 21.93 -23.05 49.61
C GLY A 262 21.45 -21.88 50.47
N GLN A 263 22.03 -20.70 50.24
CA GLN A 263 21.74 -19.48 51.03
C GLN A 263 20.85 -18.47 50.30
N HIS A 264 20.17 -18.85 49.21
CA HIS A 264 19.30 -17.93 48.46
C HIS A 264 18.18 -17.36 49.34
N GLY A 265 17.54 -18.20 50.16
CA GLY A 265 16.50 -17.76 51.10
C GLY A 265 17.01 -16.72 52.11
N LEU A 266 18.26 -16.81 52.57
CA LEU A 266 18.85 -15.82 53.46
C LEU A 266 19.07 -14.49 52.74
N HIS A 267 19.62 -14.52 51.52
CA HIS A 267 19.82 -13.30 50.71
C HIS A 267 18.49 -12.63 50.35
N MET A 268 17.46 -13.41 50.03
CA MET A 268 16.12 -12.89 49.74
C MET A 268 15.47 -12.26 50.97
N LYS A 269 15.62 -12.85 52.16
CA LYS A 269 15.16 -12.23 53.43
C LYS A 269 15.87 -10.91 53.75
N LYS A 270 17.07 -10.70 53.20
CA LYS A 270 17.80 -9.42 53.29
C LYS A 270 17.41 -8.42 52.20
N GLY A 271 16.37 -8.72 51.40
CA GLY A 271 15.86 -7.83 50.36
C GLY A 271 16.58 -7.94 49.02
N LEU A 272 17.52 -8.89 48.86
CA LEU A 272 18.17 -9.12 47.56
C LEU A 272 17.28 -9.93 46.64
N SER A 273 17.28 -9.55 45.37
CA SER A 273 16.61 -10.24 44.28
C SER A 273 17.59 -11.05 43.44
N CYS A 274 17.09 -11.99 42.65
CA CYS A 274 17.91 -12.85 41.80
C CYS A 274 18.82 -12.03 40.87
N LEU A 275 18.29 -10.93 40.30
CA LEU A 275 18.99 -10.10 39.32
C LEU A 275 20.11 -9.23 39.90
N ASP A 276 20.22 -9.14 41.23
CA ASP A 276 21.31 -8.40 41.88
C ASP A 276 22.64 -9.15 41.77
N CYS A 277 22.58 -10.47 41.61
CA CYS A 277 23.74 -11.33 41.37
C CYS A 277 23.72 -11.93 39.96
N HIS A 278 22.57 -12.46 39.52
CA HIS A 278 22.42 -13.18 38.26
C HIS A 278 22.14 -12.26 37.09
N LYS A 279 23.03 -12.28 36.08
CA LYS A 279 22.78 -11.57 34.81
C LYS A 279 21.98 -12.45 33.84
N PRO A 280 20.89 -11.94 33.25
CA PRO A 280 20.18 -12.63 32.16
C PRO A 280 21.14 -13.07 31.05
N HIS A 281 20.79 -14.16 30.34
CA HIS A 281 21.59 -14.79 29.27
C HIS A 281 22.93 -15.41 29.67
N SER A 282 23.44 -15.18 30.89
CA SER A 282 24.57 -15.96 31.42
C SER A 282 24.16 -16.83 32.59
N TRP A 283 23.23 -16.33 33.41
CA TRP A 283 22.63 -16.92 34.61
C TRP A 283 23.63 -17.42 35.65
N VAL A 284 24.53 -18.33 35.32
CA VAL A 284 25.49 -18.95 36.21
C VAL A 284 26.53 -17.95 36.72
N ILE A 285 26.69 -17.89 38.05
CA ILE A 285 27.78 -17.18 38.71
C ILE A 285 28.95 -18.15 38.90
N GLY A 286 29.83 -18.16 37.91
CA GLY A 286 31.05 -18.97 37.95
C GLY A 286 32.08 -18.45 38.97
N LYS A 287 33.10 -19.26 39.25
CA LYS A 287 34.20 -18.96 40.18
C LYS A 287 34.91 -17.63 39.89
N SER A 288 34.95 -17.20 38.63
CA SER A 288 35.60 -15.95 38.23
C SER A 288 34.81 -14.69 38.59
N ARG A 289 33.47 -14.76 38.66
CA ARG A 289 32.61 -13.60 38.94
C ARG A 289 32.14 -13.52 40.40
N ALA A 290 32.08 -14.67 41.08
CA ALA A 290 31.61 -14.72 42.47
C ALA A 290 32.41 -13.80 43.41
N PRO A 291 33.77 -13.78 43.41
CA PRO A 291 34.52 -12.94 44.35
C PRO A 291 34.18 -11.45 44.24
N ALA A 292 34.08 -10.93 43.01
CA ALA A 292 33.77 -9.53 42.77
C ALA A 292 32.32 -9.16 43.14
N LEU A 293 31.37 -10.10 43.01
CA LEU A 293 29.96 -9.87 43.35
C LEU A 293 29.71 -9.98 44.86
N CYS A 294 30.21 -11.05 45.50
CA CYS A 294 29.99 -11.30 46.92
C CYS A 294 30.66 -10.24 47.82
N SER A 295 31.88 -9.82 47.44
CA SER A 295 32.67 -8.83 48.20
C SER A 295 32.00 -7.46 48.30
N LYS A 296 30.94 -7.19 47.54
CA LYS A 296 30.14 -5.96 47.66
C LYS A 296 29.41 -5.86 48.99
N CYS A 297 29.13 -6.98 49.64
CA CYS A 297 28.37 -7.02 50.89
C CYS A 297 29.10 -7.75 52.00
N HIS A 298 29.88 -8.79 51.69
CA HIS A 298 30.62 -9.56 52.68
C HIS A 298 31.85 -10.22 52.07
N ALA A 299 32.84 -10.59 52.91
CA ALA A 299 34.01 -11.32 52.45
C ALA A 299 33.61 -12.63 51.72
N PRO A 300 34.29 -13.00 50.61
CA PRO A 300 34.03 -14.26 49.91
C PRO A 300 34.16 -15.45 50.86
N LYS A 301 33.17 -16.34 50.80
CA LYS A 301 33.12 -17.57 51.57
C LYS A 301 33.08 -18.75 50.60
N ASP A 302 33.75 -19.85 50.94
CA ASP A 302 33.78 -21.04 50.09
C ASP A 302 32.36 -21.62 49.95
N PRO A 303 31.84 -21.77 48.72
CA PRO A 303 30.54 -22.39 48.46
C PRO A 303 30.32 -23.75 49.13
N LYS A 304 31.39 -24.55 49.30
CA LYS A 304 31.34 -25.85 49.98
C LYS A 304 30.89 -25.76 51.44
N ARG A 305 31.06 -24.60 52.08
CA ARG A 305 30.64 -24.35 53.47
C ARG A 305 29.14 -24.05 53.61
N PHE A 306 28.38 -24.07 52.51
CA PHE A 306 26.96 -23.69 52.49
C PHE A 306 26.01 -24.81 52.05
N ILE A 307 26.55 -25.94 51.62
CA ILE A 307 25.77 -27.09 51.13
C ILE A 307 25.56 -28.12 52.26
N TYR A 308 25.98 -27.79 53.49
CA TYR A 308 25.79 -28.58 54.70
C TYR A 308 25.22 -27.71 55.80
#